data_AF-X1R8B9-F1
#
_entry.id   AF-X1R8B9-F1
#
_cell.length_a   1.000
_cell.length_b   1.000
_cell.length_c   1.000
_cell.angle_alpha   90.00
_cell.angle_beta   90.00
_cell.angle_gamma   90.00
#
_symmetry.space_group_name_H-M   'P 1'
#
loop_
_entity.id
_entity.type
_entity.pdbx_description
1 polymer ?
#
loop_
_entity_poly.entity_id
_entity_poly.type
_entity_poly.pdbx_seq_one_letter_code
_entity_poly.pdbx_strand_id
1 'polypeptide(L)'
;MTQQNYDRPEAEFILEVEKAGWGSPETPLEFKRLVDTQRKAMGEEVEEIPEEVIDAERAFLSVDRRLKEAYGRKAPQSEIDLLEVEKAEAAAKYRELLLLHGL
;
A
#
# COMPACT_ATOMS: atom_id res chain seq x y z
N MET A 1 -18.43 -2.47 -13.59
CA MET A 1 -17.40 -3.44 -13.17
C MET A 1 -16.11 -3.03 -13.85
N THR A 2 -15.28 -2.28 -13.12
CA THR A 2 -14.05 -1.69 -13.65
C THR A 2 -12.99 -2.78 -13.70
N GLN A 3 -12.56 -3.17 -14.90
CA GLN A 3 -11.43 -4.08 -15.11
C GLN A 3 -10.19 -3.47 -14.48
N GLN A 4 -9.78 -4.01 -13.34
CA GLN A 4 -8.50 -3.69 -12.73
C GLN A 4 -7.46 -4.59 -13.41
N ASN A 5 -6.49 -3.94 -14.04
CA ASN A 5 -5.43 -4.55 -14.82
C ASN A 5 -4.36 -5.09 -13.85
N TYR A 6 -4.70 -6.12 -13.09
CA TYR A 6 -3.74 -6.87 -12.28
C TYR A 6 -3.10 -7.95 -13.14
N ASP A 7 -1.80 -8.17 -12.99
CA ASP A 7 -1.15 -9.33 -13.59
C ASP A 7 -1.84 -10.60 -13.05
N ARG A 8 -2.12 -11.56 -13.94
CA ARG A 8 -2.97 -12.74 -13.65
C ARG A 8 -2.71 -13.44 -12.30
N PRO A 9 -1.47 -13.60 -11.82
CA PRO A 9 -1.20 -14.24 -10.53
C PRO A 9 -1.68 -13.42 -9.32
N GLU A 10 -1.60 -12.09 -9.39
CA GLU A 10 -1.96 -11.19 -8.29
C GLU A 10 -3.49 -11.15 -8.10
N ALA A 11 -4.24 -11.16 -9.20
CA ALA A 11 -5.70 -11.18 -9.16
C ALA A 11 -6.27 -12.47 -8.53
N GLU A 12 -5.63 -13.62 -8.79
CA GLU A 12 -6.06 -14.91 -8.23
C GLU A 12 -5.77 -14.99 -6.73
N PHE A 13 -4.64 -14.46 -6.28
CA PHE A 13 -4.30 -14.43 -4.86
C PHE A 13 -5.16 -13.45 -4.04
N ILE A 14 -5.56 -12.28 -4.59
CA ILE A 14 -6.52 -11.38 -3.92
C ILE A 14 -7.84 -12.12 -3.59
N LEU A 15 -8.33 -12.93 -4.53
CA LEU A 15 -9.56 -13.71 -4.35
C LEU A 15 -9.40 -14.87 -3.35
N GLU A 16 -8.21 -15.46 -3.26
CA GLU A 16 -7.88 -16.51 -2.30
C GLU A 16 -7.74 -15.94 -0.87
N VAL A 17 -7.12 -14.76 -0.73
CA VAL A 17 -6.96 -14.00 0.51
C VAL A 17 -8.31 -13.56 1.09
N GLU A 18 -9.22 -13.03 0.26
CA GLU A 18 -10.58 -12.68 0.69
C GLU A 18 -11.36 -13.90 1.19
N LYS A 19 -11.14 -15.09 0.62
CA LYS A 19 -11.76 -16.35 1.08
C LYS A 19 -11.15 -16.92 2.36
N ALA A 20 -9.88 -16.62 2.64
CA ALA A 20 -9.15 -17.16 3.79
C ALA A 20 -9.42 -16.41 5.12
N GLY A 21 -10.20 -15.31 5.09
CA GLY A 21 -10.49 -14.50 6.29
C GLY A 21 -9.32 -13.64 6.76
N TRP A 22 -8.29 -13.51 5.94
CA TRP A 22 -7.26 -12.49 6.11
C TRP A 22 -7.86 -11.20 5.56
N GLY A 23 -7.95 -10.15 6.37
CA GLY A 23 -8.55 -8.88 5.95
C GLY A 23 -7.98 -8.41 4.61
N SER A 24 -8.83 -7.77 3.78
CA SER A 24 -8.39 -7.26 2.49
C SER A 24 -7.21 -6.29 2.69
N PRO A 25 -6.04 -6.56 2.09
CA PRO A 25 -4.87 -5.69 2.28
C PRO A 25 -5.19 -4.28 1.80
N GLU A 26 -4.77 -3.28 2.59
CA GLU A 26 -5.00 -1.87 2.29
C GLU A 26 -3.86 -1.27 1.47
N THR A 27 -2.73 -1.98 1.40
CA THR A 27 -1.49 -1.55 0.73
C THR A 27 -0.86 -2.67 -0.12
N PRO A 28 -0.15 -2.33 -1.21
CA PRO A 28 0.62 -3.30 -2.00
C PRO A 28 1.61 -4.12 -1.18
N LEU A 29 2.31 -3.53 -0.19
CA LEU A 29 3.27 -4.26 0.64
C LEU A 29 2.60 -5.19 1.64
N GLU A 30 1.40 -4.87 2.15
CA GLU A 30 0.62 -5.84 2.91
C GLU A 30 0.26 -7.04 2.05
N PHE A 31 -0.20 -6.79 0.82
CA PHE A 31 -0.50 -7.86 -0.12
C PHE A 31 0.73 -8.73 -0.41
N LYS A 32 1.88 -8.10 -0.69
CA LYS A 32 3.15 -8.80 -0.88
C LYS A 32 3.53 -9.63 0.35
N ARG A 33 3.39 -9.09 1.55
CA ARG A 33 3.64 -9.81 2.81
C ARG A 33 2.74 -11.04 2.97
N LEU A 34 1.48 -10.97 2.56
CA LEU A 34 0.56 -12.11 2.54
C LEU A 34 1.04 -13.19 1.57
N VAL A 35 1.40 -12.81 0.34
CA VAL A 35 1.96 -13.74 -0.66
C VAL A 35 3.21 -14.41 -0.12
N ASP A 36 4.15 -13.62 0.43
CA ASP A 36 5.41 -14.11 0.94
C ASP A 36 5.23 -15.03 2.16
N THR A 37 4.20 -14.80 2.99
CA THR A 37 3.84 -15.71 4.08
C THR A 37 3.41 -17.08 3.55
N GLN A 38 2.64 -17.13 2.46
CA GLN A 38 2.26 -18.38 1.81
C GLN A 38 3.48 -19.08 1.19
N ARG A 39 4.35 -18.34 0.49
CA ARG A 39 5.57 -18.86 -0.11
C ARG A 39 6.53 -19.44 0.95
N LYS A 40 6.66 -18.77 2.10
CA LYS A 40 7.41 -19.27 3.25
C LYS A 40 6.84 -20.58 3.79
N ALA A 41 5.51 -20.71 3.86
CA ALA A 41 4.86 -21.96 4.25
C ALA A 41 5.11 -23.11 3.25
N MET A 42 5.37 -22.78 1.98
CA MET A 42 5.76 -23.72 0.92
C MET A 42 7.27 -24.01 0.89
N GLY A 43 8.05 -23.44 1.81
CA GLY A 43 9.49 -23.67 1.94
C GLY A 43 10.37 -22.75 1.07
N GLU A 44 9.82 -21.70 0.50
CA GLU A 44 10.60 -20.66 -0.19
C GLU A 44 11.23 -19.69 0.82
N GLU A 45 12.46 -19.25 0.54
CA GLU A 45 13.08 -18.14 1.26
C GLU A 45 12.51 -16.81 0.75
N VAL A 46 11.97 -16.02 1.66
CA VAL A 46 11.40 -14.70 1.38
C VAL A 46 11.98 -13.69 2.36
N GLU A 47 12.24 -12.48 1.87
CA GLU A 47 12.66 -11.35 2.70
C GLU A 47 11.44 -10.81 3.46
N GLU A 48 11.61 -10.61 4.77
CA GLU A 48 10.53 -10.11 5.62
C GLU A 48 10.35 -8.61 5.41
N ILE A 49 9.15 -8.20 5.03
CA ILE A 49 8.79 -6.79 4.90
C ILE A 49 8.50 -6.23 6.30
N PRO A 50 9.26 -5.23 6.78
CA PRO A 50 9.04 -4.66 8.10
C PRO A 50 7.70 -3.92 8.21
N GLU A 51 7.06 -4.01 9.38
CA GLU A 51 5.77 -3.33 9.64
C GLU A 51 5.86 -1.81 9.43
N GLU A 52 6.98 -1.19 9.81
CA GLU A 52 7.15 0.27 9.67
C GLU A 52 7.13 0.74 8.21
N VAL A 53 7.55 -0.11 7.28
CA VAL A 53 7.50 0.17 5.83
C VAL A 53 6.04 0.12 5.35
N ILE A 54 5.29 -0.88 5.82
CA ILE A 54 3.86 -1.03 5.55
C ILE A 54 3.06 0.14 6.12
N ASP A 55 3.33 0.54 7.36
CA ASP A 55 2.67 1.68 7.99
C ASP A 55 2.97 2.99 7.26
N ALA A 56 4.20 3.16 6.76
CA ALA A 56 4.56 4.31 5.95
C ALA A 56 3.84 4.33 4.59
N GLU A 57 3.71 3.16 3.93
CA GLU A 57 2.90 3.04 2.72
C GLU A 57 1.42 3.36 2.99
N ARG A 58 0.86 2.83 4.08
CA ARG A 58 -0.53 3.10 4.48
C ARG A 58 -0.76 4.59 4.72
N ALA A 59 0.17 5.25 5.41
CA ALA A 59 0.12 6.69 5.64
C ALA A 59 0.16 7.48 4.32
N PHE A 60 1.08 7.14 3.42
CA PHE A 60 1.17 7.78 2.11
C PHE A 60 -0.12 7.63 1.29
N LEU A 61 -0.68 6.41 1.21
CA LEU A 61 -1.91 6.14 0.46
C LEU A 61 -3.14 6.81 1.09
N SER A 62 -3.18 6.89 2.42
CA SER A 62 -4.24 7.60 3.15
C SER A 62 -4.27 9.09 2.80
N VAL A 63 -3.11 9.75 2.78
CA VAL A 63 -3.01 11.18 2.41
C VAL A 63 -3.28 11.38 0.93
N ASP A 64 -2.80 10.49 0.06
CA ASP A 64 -3.11 10.54 -1.37
C ASP A 64 -4.62 10.46 -1.64
N ARG A 65 -5.34 9.58 -0.93
CA ARG A 65 -6.80 9.50 -0.99
C ARG A 65 -7.46 10.79 -0.53
N ARG A 66 -7.07 11.33 0.63
CA ARG A 66 -7.59 12.61 1.16
C ARG A 66 -7.36 13.75 0.17
N LEU A 67 -6.18 13.82 -0.46
CA LEU A 67 -5.86 14.82 -1.47
C LEU A 67 -6.75 14.67 -2.72
N LYS A 68 -6.93 13.45 -3.22
CA LYS A 68 -7.85 13.17 -4.34
C LYS A 68 -9.30 13.57 -4.01
N GLU A 69 -9.76 13.27 -2.80
CA GLU A 69 -11.08 13.69 -2.32
C GLU A 69 -11.20 15.21 -2.22
N ALA A 70 -10.17 15.90 -1.71
CA ALA A 70 -10.10 17.35 -1.63
C ALA A 70 -10.18 18.01 -3.03
N TYR A 71 -9.45 17.47 -4.00
CA TYR A 71 -9.56 17.87 -5.41
C TYR A 71 -10.97 17.62 -5.97
N GLY A 72 -11.53 16.42 -5.74
CA GLY A 72 -12.85 16.03 -6.23
C GLY A 72 -13.98 16.92 -5.71
N ARG A 73 -13.89 17.33 -4.44
CA ARG A 73 -14.87 18.23 -3.81
C ARG A 73 -14.56 19.73 -3.99
N LYS A 74 -13.50 20.07 -4.72
CA LYS A 74 -13.02 21.46 -4.92
C LYS A 74 -12.81 22.19 -3.59
N ALA A 75 -12.09 21.55 -2.68
CA ALA A 75 -11.71 22.13 -1.39
C ALA A 75 -10.94 23.46 -1.58
N PRO A 76 -10.89 24.32 -0.54
CA PRO A 76 -10.06 25.53 -0.59
C PRO A 76 -8.60 25.21 -0.91
N GLN A 77 -7.93 26.08 -1.68
CA GLN A 77 -6.54 25.87 -2.07
C GLN A 77 -5.62 25.67 -0.86
N SER A 78 -5.85 26.40 0.24
CA SER A 78 -5.08 26.23 1.48
C SER A 78 -5.15 24.82 2.06
N GLU A 79 -6.27 24.12 1.89
CA GLU A 79 -6.40 22.73 2.32
C GLU A 79 -5.65 21.78 1.39
N ILE A 80 -5.74 22.02 0.08
CA ILE A 80 -5.01 21.26 -0.94
C ILE A 80 -3.50 21.39 -0.70
N ASP A 81 -3.01 22.62 -0.50
CA ASP A 81 -1.60 22.91 -0.24
C ASP A 81 -1.09 22.15 1.00
N LEU A 82 -1.88 22.11 2.08
CA LEU A 82 -1.52 21.36 3.29
C LEU A 82 -1.44 19.85 3.02
N LEU A 83 -2.40 19.29 2.28
CA LEU A 83 -2.41 17.87 1.93
C LEU A 83 -1.27 17.50 0.96
N GLU A 84 -0.84 18.42 0.08
CA GLU A 84 0.32 18.21 -0.79
C GLU A 84 1.63 18.16 0.00
N VAL A 85 1.80 19.03 0.99
CA VAL A 85 2.95 18.98 1.92
C VAL A 85 2.93 17.67 2.71
N GLU A 86 1.79 17.33 3.33
CA GLU A 86 1.62 16.08 4.10
C GLU A 86 1.95 14.86 3.23
N LYS A 87 1.52 14.85 1.96
CA LYS A 87 1.83 13.78 1.01
C LYS A 87 3.32 13.70 0.70
N ALA A 88 3.97 14.84 0.50
CA ALA A 88 5.40 14.89 0.20
C ALA A 88 6.25 14.36 1.36
N GLU A 89 5.89 14.72 2.60
CA GLU A 89 6.53 14.23 3.83
C GLU A 89 6.34 12.71 3.99
N ALA A 90 5.10 12.22 3.85
CA ALA A 90 4.81 10.80 3.92
C ALA A 90 5.56 10.00 2.84
N ALA A 91 5.63 10.54 1.61
CA ALA A 91 6.36 9.91 0.52
C ALA A 91 7.88 9.90 0.75
N ALA A 92 8.44 10.94 1.37
CA ALA A 92 9.85 10.99 1.73
C ALA A 92 10.19 9.93 2.77
N LYS A 93 9.39 9.83 3.84
CA LYS A 93 9.54 8.81 4.88
C LYS A 93 9.42 7.39 4.32
N TYR A 94 8.42 7.14 3.48
CA TYR A 94 8.24 5.83 2.86
C TYR A 94 9.46 5.43 2.02
N ARG A 95 9.96 6.33 1.18
CA ARG A 95 11.17 6.08 0.37
C ARG A 95 12.42 5.85 1.21
N GLU A 96 12.60 6.60 2.30
CA GLU A 96 13.72 6.41 3.21
C GLU A 96 13.70 5.01 3.83
N LEU A 97 12.53 4.54 4.25
CA LEU A 97 12.36 3.21 4.83
C LEU A 97 12.57 2.09 3.81
N LEU A 98 12.11 2.25 2.57
CA LEU A 98 12.40 1.32 1.49
C LEU A 98 13.91 1.16 1.30
N LEU A 99 14.64 2.29 1.22
CA LEU A 99 16.10 2.29 1.06
C LEU A 99 16.83 1.67 2.27
N LEU A 100 16.35 1.95 3.49
CA LEU A 100 16.95 1.41 4.72
C LEU A 100 16.85 -0.13 4.77
N HIS A 101 15.73 -0.67 4.29
CA HIS A 101 15.44 -2.11 4.33
C HIS A 101 15.77 -2.85 3.03
N GLY A 102 16.29 -2.14 2.02
CA GLY A 102 16.67 -2.74 0.74
C GLY A 102 15.49 -3.21 -0.12
N LEU A 103 14.32 -2.59 0.05
CA LEU A 103 13.07 -2.91 -0.65
C LEU A 103 12.84 -2.07 -1.91
#